data_AF-A0A2K3P0S5-F1
#
_entry.id   AF-A0A2K3P0S5-F1
#
_cell.length_a   1.000
_cell.length_b   1.000
_cell.length_c   1.000
_cell.angle_alpha   90.00
_cell.angle_beta   90.00
_cell.angle_gamma   90.00
#
_symmetry.space_group_name_H-M   'P 1'
#
loop_
_entity.id
_entity.type
_entity.pdbx_description
1 polymer ?
#
loop_
_entity_poly.entity_id
_entity_poly.type
_entity_poly.pdbx_seq_one_letter_code
_entity_poly.pdbx_strand_id
1 'polypeptide(L)'
;RVRFHYGHPDVFDRLFHLTRGGVSKASRVINLSEDIFAGFNSTLREGSVTHHEYIQVGKGRDVGLNQISMFEAKIANGNGEQTLSRDVYRLGHRFDFFRMLSCYFTTVGFYFSTLITVLTVYVFLYGRLYLVLSGLEEGLSAQKAIRDNKPLQVALASQSFVQIGFLMALPMLMEIGLERGFRTALSEFILMQLQLAPVFFTFSLGTKTHYFGRTLLHGGAKYRPTGRGFVVFHAKFADNYRLYSRSHFVKGIELMILLVIYEIFSHSYKSAVAYVLITVSMWFMVGTWLFAPFLFNPSGFEWQKIVDDWTDWNKWISNRGGIGVPPEKSWESWWEEEQDHLQYSGIRGIIVEIILSLRFFIYQYGLVYGISWLVIFGILFVMKTVSIGRRKFSANFQLVFRLIKGMIFVTFVAILVILIALPHMTLQDIVVCILAFMPTGWGILQIAQALKPIVRRAGFWGSVKTLARGYEIVMGLLLFTPVAFLAWFPFVSEFQTRMLFNQAFSRGLQISRILGGQRKERASRNKE
;
A
#
# COMPACT_ATOMS: atom_id res chain seq x y z
N ARG A 1 25.78 7.12 -37.12
CA ARG A 1 25.84 6.45 -35.79
C ARG A 1 24.92 7.20 -34.84
N VAL A 2 23.79 6.63 -34.45
CA VAL A 2 22.87 7.27 -33.51
C VAL A 2 22.96 6.51 -32.18
N ARG A 3 23.52 7.14 -31.14
CA ARG A 3 23.42 6.63 -29.76
C ARG A 3 22.10 7.14 -29.20
N PHE A 4 21.10 6.28 -29.16
CA PHE A 4 19.98 6.49 -28.25
C PHE A 4 20.43 6.02 -26.87
N HIS A 5 20.41 6.92 -25.89
CA HIS A 5 20.67 6.57 -24.50
C HIS A 5 19.64 7.23 -23.61
N TYR A 6 18.71 6.45 -23.05
CA TYR A 6 18.27 6.66 -21.68
C TYR A 6 17.73 5.38 -20.99
N GLY A 7 18.65 4.62 -20.37
CA GLY A 7 18.35 3.55 -19.39
C GLY A 7 18.51 2.15 -19.98
N HIS A 8 19.52 1.39 -19.50
CA HIS A 8 20.22 0.28 -20.18
C HIS A 8 20.82 0.69 -21.56
N PRO A 9 22.05 0.26 -21.93
CA PRO A 9 22.61 0.55 -23.25
C PRO A 9 22.01 -0.42 -24.27
N ASP A 10 20.69 -0.38 -24.45
CA ASP A 10 20.04 -1.17 -25.49
C ASP A 10 20.37 -0.52 -26.84
N VAL A 11 21.23 -1.19 -27.60
CA VAL A 11 21.65 -0.73 -28.92
C VAL A 11 20.71 -1.34 -29.95
N PHE A 12 19.83 -0.50 -30.51
CA PHE A 12 18.89 -0.91 -31.54
C PHE A 12 19.47 -0.71 -32.94
N ASP A 13 19.33 -1.70 -33.81
CA ASP A 13 19.51 -1.51 -35.24
C ASP A 13 18.37 -0.64 -35.78
N ARG A 14 18.72 0.59 -36.17
CA ARG A 14 17.77 1.58 -36.69
C ARG A 14 17.01 1.09 -37.92
N LEU A 15 17.70 0.45 -38.87
CA LEU A 15 17.07 -0.01 -40.12
C LEU A 15 16.11 -1.17 -39.85
N PHE A 16 16.52 -2.07 -38.96
CA PHE A 16 15.67 -3.20 -38.55
C PHE A 16 14.38 -2.73 -37.88
N HIS A 17 14.47 -1.86 -36.86
CA HIS A 17 13.32 -1.46 -36.07
C HIS A 17 12.39 -0.48 -36.80
N LEU A 18 12.90 0.49 -37.57
CA LEU A 18 12.04 1.45 -38.29
C LEU A 18 11.13 0.77 -39.31
N THR A 19 11.62 -0.25 -40.01
CA THR A 19 10.85 -0.99 -41.01
C THR A 19 9.84 -1.96 -40.40
N ARG A 20 9.84 -2.15 -39.07
CA ARG A 20 9.06 -3.20 -38.38
C ARG A 20 8.12 -2.67 -37.30
N GLY A 21 7.77 -1.38 -37.36
CA GLY A 21 6.85 -0.73 -36.43
C GLY A 21 7.52 0.11 -35.33
N GLY A 22 8.83 0.33 -35.42
CA GLY A 22 9.58 1.20 -34.53
C GLY A 22 10.12 0.51 -33.27
N VAL A 23 10.74 1.31 -32.41
CA VAL A 23 11.27 0.90 -31.09
C VAL A 23 10.18 0.98 -30.01
N SER A 24 9.05 1.62 -30.30
CA SER A 24 7.95 1.81 -29.38
C SER A 24 6.62 1.67 -30.11
N LYS A 25 5.60 1.18 -29.41
CA LYS A 25 4.23 1.15 -29.94
C LYS A 25 3.62 2.54 -29.80
N ALA A 26 2.76 2.93 -30.73
CA ALA A 26 2.15 4.26 -30.80
C ALA A 26 1.07 4.50 -29.70
N SER A 27 1.42 4.33 -28.42
CA SER A 27 0.54 4.62 -27.29
C SER A 27 1.35 5.00 -26.06
N ARG A 28 1.10 6.22 -25.54
CA ARG A 28 1.70 6.71 -24.30
C ARG A 28 1.10 6.08 -23.03
N VAL A 29 0.01 5.31 -23.17
CA VAL A 29 -0.83 4.86 -22.04
C VAL A 29 -0.96 3.33 -21.97
N ILE A 30 -0.70 2.61 -23.05
CA ILE A 30 -0.94 1.14 -23.16
C ILE A 30 0.39 0.34 -23.18
N ASN A 31 1.52 1.02 -23.39
CA ASN A 31 2.84 0.39 -23.53
C ASN A 31 3.89 1.16 -22.72
N LEU A 32 3.68 1.27 -21.41
CA LEU A 32 4.53 2.04 -20.50
C LEU A 32 5.99 1.57 -20.50
N SER A 33 6.20 0.26 -20.68
CA SER A 33 7.50 -0.38 -20.87
C SER A 33 7.75 -0.62 -22.36
N GLU A 34 8.08 0.42 -23.11
CA GLU A 34 8.25 0.31 -24.58
C GLU A 34 9.43 -0.58 -25.00
N ASP A 35 10.50 -0.56 -24.21
CA ASP A 35 11.73 -1.33 -24.37
C ASP A 35 11.48 -2.83 -24.53
N ILE A 36 10.69 -3.41 -23.62
CA ILE A 36 10.41 -4.85 -23.65
C ILE A 36 9.54 -5.25 -24.85
N PHE A 37 8.63 -4.38 -25.31
CA PHE A 37 7.84 -4.64 -26.51
C PHE A 37 8.69 -4.63 -27.78
N ALA A 38 9.74 -3.81 -27.83
CA ALA A 38 10.73 -3.86 -28.91
C ALA A 38 11.43 -5.23 -28.93
N GLY A 39 11.85 -5.72 -27.77
CA GLY A 39 12.42 -7.07 -27.60
C GLY A 39 11.46 -8.17 -28.06
N PHE A 40 10.19 -8.10 -27.65
CA PHE A 40 9.16 -9.05 -28.07
C PHE A 40 8.98 -9.07 -29.60
N ASN A 41 8.92 -7.90 -30.23
CA ASN A 41 8.81 -7.79 -31.68
C ASN A 41 10.02 -8.36 -32.42
N SER A 42 11.24 -8.14 -31.90
CA SER A 42 12.45 -8.73 -32.46
C SER A 42 12.41 -10.25 -32.37
N THR A 43 12.11 -10.80 -31.19
CA THR A 43 12.07 -12.25 -30.97
C THR A 43 10.96 -12.94 -31.76
N LEU A 44 9.77 -12.35 -31.86
CA LEU A 44 8.66 -12.88 -32.67
C LEU A 44 8.97 -12.95 -34.17
N ARG A 45 9.95 -12.15 -34.63
CA ARG A 45 10.42 -12.11 -36.01
C ARG A 45 11.75 -12.84 -36.19
N GLU A 46 12.12 -13.69 -35.24
CA GLU A 46 13.34 -14.50 -35.28
C GLU A 46 14.63 -13.66 -35.29
N GLY A 47 14.54 -12.41 -34.80
CA GLY A 47 15.71 -11.59 -34.52
C GLY A 47 16.52 -12.16 -33.36
N SER A 48 17.84 -11.97 -33.42
CA SER A 48 18.76 -12.33 -32.33
C SER A 48 19.02 -11.10 -31.45
N VAL A 49 19.01 -11.31 -30.13
CA VAL A 49 19.37 -10.30 -29.13
C VAL A 49 20.56 -10.86 -28.35
N THR A 50 21.71 -10.20 -28.45
CA THR A 50 22.92 -10.60 -27.72
C THR A 50 23.05 -9.82 -26.43
N HIS A 51 23.34 -10.51 -25.34
CA HIS A 51 23.69 -9.88 -24.06
C HIS A 51 25.21 -9.73 -24.01
N HIS A 52 25.68 -8.49 -23.87
CA HIS A 52 27.10 -8.17 -23.71
C HIS A 52 27.31 -7.58 -22.32
N GLU A 53 27.96 -8.34 -21.46
CA GLU A 53 28.30 -7.91 -20.11
C GLU A 53 29.52 -7.01 -20.13
N TYR A 54 29.49 -5.96 -19.30
CA TYR A 54 30.61 -5.05 -19.12
C TYR A 54 31.10 -5.17 -17.68
N ILE A 55 32.42 -5.32 -17.48
CA ILE A 55 33.03 -5.46 -16.16
C ILE A 55 32.71 -4.27 -15.24
N GLN A 56 32.58 -3.05 -15.79
CA GLN A 56 32.12 -1.89 -15.02
C GLN A 56 31.54 -0.80 -15.94
N VAL A 57 30.29 -0.41 -15.70
CA VAL A 57 29.69 0.80 -16.28
C VAL A 57 29.00 1.58 -15.17
N GLY A 58 29.59 2.71 -14.77
CA GLY A 58 29.08 3.56 -13.69
C GLY A 58 27.80 4.29 -14.07
N LYS A 59 26.65 3.72 -13.72
CA LYS A 59 25.34 4.40 -13.78
C LYS A 59 24.47 4.16 -12.54
N GLY A 60 25.07 3.61 -11.48
CA GLY A 60 24.43 3.49 -10.17
C GLY A 60 24.23 4.88 -9.55
N ARG A 61 23.05 5.10 -8.97
CA ARG A 61 22.72 6.30 -8.20
C ARG A 61 22.09 5.84 -6.91
N ASP A 62 22.44 6.49 -5.80
CA ASP A 62 21.68 6.34 -4.57
C ASP A 62 20.22 6.70 -4.84
N VAL A 63 19.30 5.86 -4.35
CA VAL A 63 17.86 6.06 -4.45
C VAL A 63 17.18 5.83 -3.11
N GLY A 64 16.23 6.69 -2.74
CA GLY A 64 15.40 6.51 -1.55
C GLY A 64 14.22 5.58 -1.80
N LEU A 65 13.55 5.14 -0.73
CA LEU A 65 12.42 4.21 -0.82
C LEU A 65 11.33 4.68 -1.81
N ASN A 66 10.97 5.97 -1.78
CA ASN A 66 9.95 6.52 -2.68
C ASN A 66 10.35 6.42 -4.16
N GLN A 67 11.62 6.65 -4.48
CA GLN A 67 12.12 6.53 -5.85
C GLN A 67 12.11 5.07 -6.31
N ILE A 68 12.54 4.16 -5.44
CA ILE A 68 12.53 2.72 -5.73
C ILE A 68 11.10 2.22 -5.90
N SER A 69 10.19 2.54 -4.98
CA SER A 69 8.79 2.10 -5.06
C SER A 69 8.09 2.67 -6.29
N MET A 70 8.34 3.92 -6.68
CA MET A 70 7.80 4.46 -7.95
C MET A 70 8.37 3.73 -9.18
N PHE A 71 9.64 3.33 -9.14
CA PHE A 71 10.25 2.55 -10.21
C PHE A 71 9.64 1.14 -10.28
N GLU A 72 9.49 0.46 -9.14
CA GLU A 72 8.83 -0.85 -9.09
C GLU A 72 7.37 -0.78 -9.50
N ALA A 73 6.65 0.28 -9.12
CA ALA A 73 5.29 0.54 -9.59
C ALA A 73 5.23 0.68 -11.11
N LYS A 74 6.20 1.38 -11.72
CA LYS A 74 6.32 1.48 -13.18
C LYS A 74 6.48 0.11 -13.82
N ILE A 75 7.40 -0.73 -13.32
CA ILE A 75 7.65 -2.06 -13.88
C ILE A 75 6.44 -2.99 -13.67
N ALA A 76 5.82 -2.95 -12.49
CA ALA A 76 4.65 -3.75 -12.17
C ALA A 76 3.44 -3.40 -13.06
N ASN A 77 3.19 -2.11 -13.29
CA ASN A 77 2.19 -1.66 -14.26
C ASN A 77 2.53 -2.17 -15.68
N GLY A 78 3.77 -1.99 -16.13
CA GLY A 78 4.21 -2.47 -17.44
C GLY A 78 4.04 -3.98 -17.63
N ASN A 79 4.27 -4.78 -16.58
CA ASN A 79 4.01 -6.23 -16.62
C ASN A 79 2.51 -6.57 -16.63
N GLY A 80 1.67 -5.76 -15.97
CA GLY A 80 0.22 -5.87 -16.09
C GLY A 80 -0.25 -5.66 -17.53
N GLU A 81 0.31 -4.66 -18.22
CA GLU A 81 0.02 -4.41 -19.64
C GLU A 81 0.54 -5.53 -20.56
N GLN A 82 1.73 -6.06 -20.27
CA GLN A 82 2.27 -7.22 -21.00
C GLN A 82 1.35 -8.43 -20.87
N THR A 83 0.82 -8.68 -19.68
CA THR A 83 -0.14 -9.78 -19.43
C THR A 83 -1.40 -9.64 -20.28
N LEU A 84 -1.86 -8.40 -20.49
CA LEU A 84 -3.02 -8.09 -21.33
C LEU A 84 -2.67 -8.05 -22.84
N SER A 85 -1.38 -8.09 -23.19
CA SER A 85 -0.93 -7.97 -24.58
C SER A 85 -0.98 -9.30 -25.33
N ARG A 86 -1.32 -9.23 -26.62
CA ARG A 86 -1.22 -10.36 -27.56
C ARG A 86 0.22 -10.82 -27.80
N ASP A 87 1.22 -10.00 -27.49
CA ASP A 87 2.63 -10.35 -27.73
C ASP A 87 3.07 -11.51 -26.84
N VAL A 88 2.71 -11.49 -25.55
CA VAL A 88 3.04 -12.56 -24.61
C VAL A 88 2.37 -13.87 -25.04
N TYR A 89 1.10 -13.81 -25.46
CA TYR A 89 0.41 -14.97 -26.03
C TYR A 89 1.15 -15.56 -27.24
N ARG A 90 1.61 -14.72 -28.17
CA ARG A 90 2.35 -15.17 -29.37
C ARG A 90 3.73 -15.71 -29.04
N LEU A 91 4.45 -15.08 -28.12
CA LEU A 91 5.76 -15.54 -27.67
C LEU A 91 5.64 -16.91 -27.00
N GLY A 92 4.60 -17.09 -26.18
CA GLY A 92 4.37 -18.36 -25.51
C GLY A 92 4.18 -19.55 -26.45
N HIS A 93 3.67 -19.34 -27.67
CA HIS A 93 3.55 -20.39 -28.69
C HIS A 93 4.87 -20.71 -29.41
N ARG A 94 5.88 -19.83 -29.29
CA ARG A 94 7.17 -19.96 -29.99
C ARG A 94 8.35 -20.26 -29.06
N PHE A 95 8.17 -20.11 -27.76
CA PHE A 95 9.21 -20.42 -26.79
C PHE A 95 9.33 -21.91 -26.53
N ASP A 96 10.56 -22.39 -26.47
CA ASP A 96 10.88 -23.68 -25.87
C ASP A 96 10.69 -23.63 -24.35
N PHE A 97 10.81 -24.79 -23.69
CA PHE A 97 10.60 -24.89 -22.25
C PHE A 97 11.49 -23.93 -21.45
N PHE A 98 12.77 -23.79 -21.80
CA PHE A 98 13.72 -22.97 -21.05
C PHE A 98 13.46 -21.48 -21.23
N ARG A 99 13.16 -21.02 -22.45
CA ARG A 99 12.78 -19.63 -22.72
C ARG A 99 11.44 -19.29 -22.07
N MET A 100 10.50 -20.23 -22.07
CA MET A 100 9.23 -20.04 -21.36
C MET A 100 9.45 -19.92 -19.85
N LEU A 101 10.29 -20.77 -19.26
CA LEU A 101 10.62 -20.72 -17.84
C LEU A 101 11.32 -19.39 -17.48
N SER A 102 12.28 -18.96 -18.30
CA SER A 102 12.93 -17.66 -18.16
C SER A 102 11.92 -16.51 -18.26
N CYS A 103 11.04 -16.53 -19.25
CA CYS A 103 9.97 -15.55 -19.41
C CYS A 103 9.04 -15.51 -18.18
N TYR A 104 8.68 -16.67 -17.64
CA TYR A 104 7.85 -16.77 -16.44
C TYR A 104 8.50 -16.06 -15.23
N PHE A 105 9.77 -16.38 -14.93
CA PHE A 105 10.45 -15.84 -13.75
C PHE A 105 10.91 -14.39 -13.89
N THR A 106 11.12 -13.90 -15.12
CA THR A 106 11.63 -12.53 -15.36
C THR A 106 10.54 -11.52 -15.69
N THR A 107 9.37 -11.97 -16.15
CA THR A 107 8.27 -11.09 -16.60
C THR A 107 6.94 -11.44 -15.90
N VAL A 108 5.89 -11.74 -16.65
CA VAL A 108 4.49 -11.87 -16.20
C VAL A 108 4.31 -12.89 -15.08
N GLY A 109 4.98 -14.05 -15.14
CA GLY A 109 4.81 -15.13 -14.16
C GLY A 109 5.24 -14.75 -12.75
N PHE A 110 6.30 -13.97 -12.60
CA PHE A 110 6.78 -13.47 -11.32
C PHE A 110 5.79 -12.50 -10.65
N TYR A 111 5.25 -11.54 -11.41
CA TYR A 111 4.26 -10.59 -10.89
C TYR A 111 2.93 -11.26 -10.61
N PHE A 112 2.53 -12.23 -11.44
CA PHE A 112 1.35 -13.05 -11.17
C PHE A 112 1.51 -13.86 -9.89
N SER A 113 2.65 -14.55 -9.71
CA SER A 113 2.93 -15.31 -8.49
C SER A 113 2.91 -14.41 -7.25
N THR A 114 3.51 -13.23 -7.34
CA THR A 114 3.50 -12.20 -6.29
C THR A 114 2.07 -11.77 -5.91
N LEU A 115 1.22 -11.51 -6.90
CA LEU A 115 -0.20 -11.19 -6.69
C LEU A 115 -0.92 -12.33 -5.96
N ILE A 116 -0.75 -13.57 -6.44
CA ILE A 116 -1.36 -14.76 -5.82
C ILE A 116 -0.89 -14.93 -4.37
N THR A 117 0.41 -14.75 -4.08
CA THR A 117 0.92 -14.83 -2.70
C THR A 117 0.19 -13.87 -1.76
N VAL A 118 0.02 -12.60 -2.15
CA VAL A 118 -0.69 -11.63 -1.32
C VAL A 118 -2.18 -11.97 -1.22
N LEU A 119 -2.83 -12.39 -2.31
CA LEU A 119 -4.24 -12.82 -2.28
C LEU A 119 -4.45 -14.01 -1.35
N THR A 120 -3.53 -14.96 -1.30
CA THR A 120 -3.57 -16.10 -0.37
C THR A 120 -3.55 -15.64 1.08
N VAL A 121 -2.80 -14.59 1.43
CA VAL A 121 -2.81 -14.02 2.79
C VAL A 121 -4.20 -13.48 3.13
N TYR A 122 -4.84 -12.77 2.21
CA TYR A 122 -6.21 -12.28 2.38
C TYR A 122 -7.22 -13.42 2.53
N VAL A 123 -7.20 -14.39 1.60
CA VAL A 123 -8.10 -15.55 1.65
C VAL A 123 -7.89 -16.35 2.93
N PHE A 124 -6.65 -16.53 3.36
CA PHE A 124 -6.33 -17.20 4.62
C PHE A 124 -6.92 -16.47 5.83
N LEU A 125 -6.69 -15.16 5.96
CA LEU A 125 -7.18 -14.39 7.11
C LEU A 125 -8.70 -14.27 7.13
N TYR A 126 -9.32 -13.98 5.99
CA TYR A 126 -10.78 -13.94 5.90
C TYR A 126 -11.40 -15.33 6.14
N GLY A 127 -10.78 -16.39 5.60
CA GLY A 127 -11.21 -17.76 5.85
C GLY A 127 -11.11 -18.14 7.32
N ARG A 128 -10.00 -17.80 7.98
CA ARG A 128 -9.81 -18.01 9.42
C ARG A 128 -10.83 -17.26 10.24
N LEU A 129 -11.06 -15.98 9.92
CA LEU A 129 -12.07 -15.19 10.60
C LEU A 129 -13.46 -15.81 10.48
N TYR A 130 -13.84 -16.26 9.28
CA TYR A 130 -15.12 -16.94 9.07
C TYR A 130 -15.26 -18.22 9.91
N LEU A 131 -14.20 -19.03 10.00
CA LEU A 131 -14.21 -20.24 10.83
C LEU A 131 -14.42 -19.92 12.32
N VAL A 132 -13.78 -18.86 12.82
CA VAL A 132 -13.98 -18.40 14.20
C VAL A 132 -15.40 -17.89 14.42
N LEU A 133 -15.87 -16.97 13.57
CA LEU A 133 -17.18 -16.32 13.76
C LEU A 133 -18.37 -17.26 13.56
N SER A 134 -18.21 -18.33 12.76
CA SER A 134 -19.25 -19.35 12.58
C SER A 134 -19.32 -20.38 13.71
N GLY A 135 -18.39 -20.35 14.67
CA GLY A 135 -18.25 -21.40 15.69
C GLY A 135 -17.73 -22.73 15.13
N LEU A 136 -17.42 -22.82 13.83
CA LEU A 136 -16.88 -24.04 13.24
C LEU A 136 -15.49 -24.35 13.79
N GLU A 137 -14.68 -23.32 14.09
CA GLU A 137 -13.36 -23.51 14.72
C GLU A 137 -13.47 -24.14 16.11
N GLU A 138 -14.51 -23.82 16.88
CA GLU A 138 -14.81 -24.48 18.16
C GLU A 138 -15.19 -25.95 17.95
N GLY A 139 -16.12 -26.23 17.03
CA GLY A 139 -16.52 -27.60 16.70
C GLY A 139 -15.36 -28.47 16.19
N LEU A 140 -14.46 -27.90 15.38
CA LEU A 140 -13.25 -28.58 14.90
C LEU A 140 -12.25 -28.80 16.04
N SER A 141 -12.12 -27.85 16.97
CA SER A 141 -11.19 -27.94 18.10
C SER A 141 -11.65 -28.93 19.17
N ALA A 142 -12.96 -29.22 19.25
CA ALA A 142 -13.51 -30.28 20.08
C ALA A 142 -13.13 -31.70 19.58
N GLN A 143 -12.81 -31.85 18.28
CA GLN A 143 -12.39 -33.13 17.72
C GLN A 143 -10.90 -33.38 17.96
N LYS A 144 -10.59 -34.42 18.75
CA LYS A 144 -9.21 -34.81 19.09
C LYS A 144 -8.30 -35.04 17.87
N ALA A 145 -8.84 -35.60 16.80
CA ALA A 145 -8.12 -35.84 15.54
C ALA A 145 -7.60 -34.57 14.86
N ILE A 146 -8.26 -33.43 15.09
CA ILE A 146 -7.90 -32.14 14.48
C ILE A 146 -7.05 -31.30 15.45
N ARG A 147 -7.42 -31.30 16.74
CA ARG A 147 -6.69 -30.58 17.80
C ARG A 147 -5.23 -31.04 17.91
N ASP A 148 -5.01 -32.35 17.87
CA ASP A 148 -3.67 -32.96 18.04
C ASP A 148 -2.97 -33.24 16.69
N ASN A 149 -3.43 -32.60 15.59
CA ASN A 149 -2.85 -32.81 14.27
C ASN A 149 -1.48 -32.11 14.14
N LYS A 150 -0.46 -32.79 14.65
CA LYS A 150 0.94 -32.36 14.60
C LYS A 150 1.43 -32.12 13.16
N PRO A 151 1.11 -32.95 12.15
CA PRO A 151 1.44 -32.65 10.74
C PRO A 151 0.91 -31.29 10.25
N LEU A 152 -0.35 -30.96 10.58
CA LEU A 152 -0.94 -29.68 10.19
C LEU A 152 -0.24 -28.50 10.86
N GLN A 153 0.08 -28.61 12.15
CA GLN A 153 0.82 -27.57 12.87
C GLN A 153 2.22 -27.36 12.28
N VAL A 154 2.93 -28.44 11.95
CA VAL A 154 4.26 -28.39 11.33
C VAL A 154 4.18 -27.76 9.92
N ALA A 155 3.19 -28.13 9.12
CA ALA A 155 2.99 -27.55 7.78
C ALA A 155 2.69 -26.05 7.82
N LEU A 156 1.88 -25.59 8.78
CA LEU A 156 1.61 -24.17 8.97
C LEU A 156 2.84 -23.41 9.50
N ALA A 157 3.58 -23.99 10.43
CA ALA A 157 4.78 -23.38 10.99
C ALA A 157 5.91 -23.26 9.94
N SER A 158 6.11 -24.30 9.12
CA SER A 158 7.11 -24.28 8.05
C SER A 158 6.77 -23.24 6.99
N GLN A 159 5.49 -23.09 6.63
CA GLN A 159 5.04 -22.04 5.73
C GLN A 159 5.39 -20.65 6.26
N SER A 160 5.08 -20.36 7.52
CA SER A 160 5.36 -19.05 8.13
C SER A 160 6.85 -18.73 8.17
N PHE A 161 7.69 -19.70 8.51
CA PHE A 161 9.16 -19.51 8.54
C PHE A 161 9.73 -19.27 7.13
N VAL A 162 9.26 -20.04 6.15
CA VAL A 162 9.67 -19.93 4.75
C VAL A 162 9.19 -18.60 4.13
N GLN A 163 7.99 -18.14 4.49
CA GLN A 163 7.38 -16.91 3.96
C GLN A 163 8.03 -15.61 4.46
N ILE A 164 8.81 -15.62 5.56
CA ILE A 164 9.55 -14.43 6.06
C ILE A 164 10.70 -14.02 5.11
N GLY A 165 10.87 -14.72 3.97
CA GLY A 165 11.74 -14.29 2.88
C GLY A 165 13.08 -15.03 2.81
N PHE A 166 13.28 -16.04 3.67
CA PHE A 166 14.52 -16.83 3.66
C PHE A 166 14.75 -17.54 2.32
N LEU A 167 13.72 -18.19 1.76
CA LEU A 167 13.83 -18.81 0.44
C LEU A 167 13.97 -17.79 -0.70
N MET A 168 13.41 -16.59 -0.55
CA MET A 168 13.58 -15.53 -1.55
C MET A 168 15.00 -14.97 -1.57
N ALA A 169 15.72 -15.04 -0.44
CA ALA A 169 17.12 -14.62 -0.33
C ALA A 169 18.13 -15.68 -0.80
N LEU A 170 17.68 -16.93 -0.99
CA LEU A 170 18.57 -18.04 -1.35
C LEU A 170 19.23 -17.86 -2.73
N PRO A 171 18.54 -17.43 -3.80
CA PRO A 171 19.19 -17.18 -5.09
C PRO A 171 20.33 -16.16 -4.99
N MET A 172 20.11 -15.08 -4.25
CA MET A 172 21.11 -14.04 -4.00
C MET A 172 22.31 -14.57 -3.20
N LEU A 173 22.05 -15.38 -2.17
CA LEU A 173 23.10 -16.06 -1.40
C LEU A 173 23.96 -16.97 -2.28
N MET A 174 23.36 -17.67 -3.25
CA MET A 174 24.08 -18.52 -4.18
C MET A 174 24.90 -17.70 -5.17
N GLU A 175 24.33 -16.62 -5.71
CA GLU A 175 25.02 -15.69 -6.62
C GLU A 175 26.27 -15.11 -5.95
N ILE A 176 26.12 -14.49 -4.78
CA ILE A 176 27.26 -13.92 -4.01
C ILE A 176 28.24 -15.03 -3.60
N GLY A 177 27.73 -16.22 -3.26
CA GLY A 177 28.55 -17.37 -2.89
C GLY A 177 29.45 -17.84 -4.02
N LEU A 178 28.93 -17.87 -5.25
CA LEU A 178 29.67 -18.25 -6.45
C LEU A 178 30.66 -17.18 -6.90
N GLU A 179 30.28 -15.89 -6.81
CA GLU A 179 31.13 -14.78 -7.26
C GLU A 179 32.23 -14.40 -6.25
N ARG A 180 31.90 -14.40 -4.95
CA ARG A 180 32.73 -13.80 -3.89
C ARG A 180 33.05 -14.75 -2.73
N GLY A 181 32.59 -16.00 -2.82
CA GLY A 181 32.78 -17.04 -1.82
C GLY A 181 31.73 -17.07 -0.72
N PHE A 182 31.44 -18.27 -0.19
CA PHE A 182 30.36 -18.50 0.77
C PHE A 182 30.53 -17.80 2.12
N ARG A 183 31.77 -17.54 2.58
CA ARG A 183 32.01 -16.77 3.81
C ARG A 183 31.54 -15.33 3.66
N THR A 184 31.88 -14.72 2.53
CA THR A 184 31.45 -13.35 2.18
C THR A 184 29.93 -13.31 2.04
N ALA A 185 29.34 -14.27 1.32
CA ALA A 185 27.89 -14.38 1.15
C ALA A 185 27.14 -14.47 2.49
N LEU A 186 27.63 -15.28 3.44
CA LEU A 186 27.02 -15.39 4.77
C LEU A 186 27.13 -14.07 5.54
N SER A 187 28.29 -13.41 5.49
CA SER A 187 28.47 -12.11 6.17
C SER A 187 27.60 -11.01 5.58
N GLU A 188 27.50 -10.91 4.25
CA GLU A 188 26.64 -9.96 3.56
C GLU A 188 25.16 -10.25 3.86
N PHE A 189 24.75 -11.51 3.88
CA PHE A 189 23.39 -11.89 4.24
C PHE A 189 23.00 -11.46 5.65
N ILE A 190 23.86 -11.70 6.65
CA ILE A 190 23.63 -11.24 8.02
C ILE A 190 23.51 -9.71 8.07
N LEU A 191 24.41 -9.00 7.38
CA LEU A 191 24.35 -7.54 7.30
C LEU A 191 23.05 -7.04 6.67
N MET A 192 22.58 -7.68 5.60
CA MET A 192 21.31 -7.35 4.96
C MET A 192 20.11 -7.55 5.89
N GLN A 193 20.11 -8.61 6.71
CA GLN A 193 19.06 -8.80 7.71
C GLN A 193 19.05 -7.67 8.75
N LEU A 194 20.23 -7.28 9.24
CA LEU A 194 20.39 -6.17 10.19
C LEU A 194 19.99 -4.81 9.58
N GLN A 195 20.17 -4.63 8.27
CA GLN A 195 19.73 -3.45 7.52
C GLN A 195 18.24 -3.48 7.13
N LEU A 196 17.46 -4.40 7.70
CA LEU A 196 16.02 -4.54 7.48
C LEU A 196 15.63 -4.88 6.04
N ALA A 197 16.45 -5.65 5.32
CA ALA A 197 16.10 -6.15 3.99
C ALA A 197 14.73 -6.87 3.95
N PRO A 198 14.33 -7.70 4.94
CA PRO A 198 13.00 -8.32 4.96
C PRO A 198 11.85 -7.30 4.97
N VAL A 199 12.01 -6.18 5.67
CA VAL A 199 11.04 -5.07 5.71
C VAL A 199 10.97 -4.42 4.33
N PHE A 200 12.11 -4.15 3.72
CA PHE A 200 12.16 -3.56 2.37
C PHE A 200 11.48 -4.47 1.32
N PHE A 201 11.82 -5.75 1.27
CA PHE A 201 11.27 -6.68 0.27
C PHE A 201 9.80 -6.99 0.49
N THR A 202 9.34 -7.08 1.75
CA THR A 202 7.92 -7.26 2.06
C THR A 202 7.09 -6.02 1.70
N PHE A 203 7.67 -4.81 1.85
CA PHE A 203 7.06 -3.57 1.35
C PHE A 203 7.00 -3.53 -0.18
N SER A 204 8.11 -3.89 -0.84
CA SER A 204 8.20 -4.00 -2.30
C SER A 204 7.14 -4.96 -2.88
N LEU A 205 6.89 -6.10 -2.21
CA LEU A 205 5.84 -7.05 -2.58
C LEU A 205 4.47 -6.37 -2.67
N GLY A 206 4.14 -5.51 -1.71
CA GLY A 206 2.88 -4.74 -1.69
C GLY A 206 2.76 -3.78 -2.88
N THR A 207 3.86 -3.11 -3.21
CA THR A 207 3.95 -2.22 -4.39
C THR A 207 3.67 -3.00 -5.66
N LYS A 208 4.43 -4.08 -5.89
CA LYS A 208 4.32 -4.92 -7.10
C LYS A 208 2.90 -5.46 -7.26
N THR A 209 2.34 -6.04 -6.21
CA THR A 209 0.97 -6.58 -6.22
C THR A 209 -0.09 -5.53 -6.49
N HIS A 210 -0.01 -4.35 -5.86
CA HIS A 210 -1.03 -3.32 -6.04
C HIS A 210 -1.09 -2.81 -7.48
N TYR A 211 0.05 -2.42 -8.05
CA TYR A 211 0.11 -1.82 -9.38
C TYR A 211 -0.12 -2.86 -10.49
N PHE A 212 0.41 -4.07 -10.34
CA PHE A 212 0.13 -5.17 -11.26
C PHE A 212 -1.36 -5.53 -11.26
N GLY A 213 -1.96 -5.76 -10.08
CA GLY A 213 -3.37 -6.13 -9.95
C GLY A 213 -4.34 -5.04 -10.43
N ARG A 214 -4.06 -3.77 -10.13
CA ARG A 214 -4.84 -2.63 -10.62
C ARG A 214 -4.84 -2.56 -12.15
N THR A 215 -3.68 -2.74 -12.77
CA THR A 215 -3.55 -2.75 -14.22
C THR A 215 -4.29 -3.93 -14.84
N LEU A 216 -4.26 -5.10 -14.20
CA LEU A 216 -4.99 -6.29 -14.66
C LEU A 216 -6.52 -6.09 -14.64
N LEU A 217 -7.04 -5.44 -13.59
CA LEU A 217 -8.49 -5.24 -13.42
C LEU A 217 -9.07 -4.09 -14.25
N HIS A 218 -8.34 -2.99 -14.38
CA HIS A 218 -8.87 -1.76 -14.99
C HIS A 218 -8.14 -1.34 -16.26
N GLY A 219 -6.96 -1.90 -16.54
CA GLY A 219 -6.07 -1.39 -17.59
C GLY A 219 -5.52 0.00 -17.27
N GLY A 220 -4.86 0.60 -18.25
CA GLY A 220 -4.43 2.01 -18.22
C GLY A 220 -3.29 2.27 -17.24
N ALA A 221 -2.07 1.81 -17.57
CA ALA A 221 -0.90 2.12 -16.76
C ALA A 221 -0.62 3.63 -16.80
N LYS A 222 -0.66 4.28 -15.64
CA LYS A 222 -0.27 5.68 -15.52
C LYS A 222 1.24 5.76 -15.27
N TYR A 223 1.96 6.47 -16.14
CA TYR A 223 3.35 6.82 -15.86
C TYR A 223 3.43 7.66 -14.59
N ARG A 224 4.21 7.20 -13.62
CA ARG A 224 4.60 7.99 -12.46
C ARG A 224 6.08 8.35 -12.63
N PRO A 225 6.43 9.65 -12.74
CA PRO A 225 7.82 10.04 -12.94
C PRO A 225 8.65 9.62 -11.73
N THR A 226 9.67 8.81 -11.96
CA THR A 226 10.68 8.51 -10.95
C THR A 226 11.54 9.76 -10.77
N GLY A 227 11.24 10.53 -9.72
CA GLY A 227 11.94 11.78 -9.44
C GLY A 227 13.46 11.59 -9.40
N ARG A 228 14.23 12.56 -9.92
CA ARG A 228 15.71 12.53 -9.94
C ARG A 228 16.32 13.37 -8.81
N GLY A 229 15.66 13.41 -7.64
CA GLY A 229 16.12 14.14 -6.46
C GLY A 229 17.22 13.41 -5.68
N PHE A 230 18.01 14.14 -4.89
CA PHE A 230 18.99 13.55 -3.98
C PHE A 230 18.29 12.77 -2.86
N VAL A 231 18.86 11.62 -2.50
CA VAL A 231 18.31 10.70 -1.48
C VAL A 231 18.32 11.29 -0.06
N VAL A 232 19.12 12.33 0.15
CA VAL A 232 19.42 12.89 1.48
C VAL A 232 18.23 13.68 2.08
N PHE A 233 17.13 13.85 1.35
CA PHE A 233 16.01 14.67 1.81
C PHE A 233 14.90 13.85 2.45
N HIS A 234 14.48 14.32 3.62
CA HIS A 234 13.27 13.89 4.29
C HIS A 234 12.05 14.07 3.37
N ALA A 235 11.33 12.98 3.11
CA ALA A 235 10.03 13.01 2.45
C ALA A 235 8.95 13.37 3.47
N LYS A 236 8.09 14.34 3.16
CA LYS A 236 7.03 14.77 4.08
C LYS A 236 6.01 13.65 4.30
N PHE A 237 5.39 13.62 5.47
CA PHE A 237 4.28 12.71 5.76
C PHE A 237 3.17 12.76 4.70
N ALA A 238 2.78 13.96 4.25
CA ALA A 238 1.75 14.11 3.21
C ALA A 238 2.16 13.49 1.86
N ASP A 239 3.45 13.47 1.52
CA ASP A 239 3.96 12.85 0.31
C ASP A 239 3.90 11.32 0.41
N ASN A 240 4.40 10.78 1.54
CA ASN A 240 4.34 9.35 1.83
C ASN A 240 2.89 8.85 1.89
N TYR A 241 2.01 9.62 2.53
CA TYR A 241 0.59 9.30 2.63
C TYR A 241 -0.08 9.21 1.26
N ARG A 242 0.13 10.20 0.40
CA ARG A 242 -0.43 10.20 -0.96
C ARG A 242 0.11 9.06 -1.82
N LEU A 243 1.39 8.72 -1.66
CA LEU A 243 2.02 7.66 -2.44
C LEU A 243 1.56 6.26 -2.04
N TYR A 244 1.34 6.03 -0.74
CA TYR A 244 1.13 4.69 -0.18
C TYR A 244 -0.26 4.42 0.40
N SER A 245 -1.15 5.42 0.47
CA SER A 245 -2.50 5.27 1.04
C SER A 245 -3.24 4.04 0.47
N ARG A 246 -3.36 3.93 -0.86
CA ARG A 246 -4.07 2.81 -1.52
C ARG A 246 -3.26 1.53 -1.67
N SER A 247 -1.95 1.65 -1.85
CA SER A 247 -1.11 0.49 -2.13
C SER A 247 -0.74 -0.30 -0.87
N HIS A 248 -0.55 0.38 0.27
CA HIS A 248 -0.10 -0.22 1.51
C HIS A 248 -0.99 0.13 2.70
N PHE A 249 -1.28 1.41 2.98
CA PHE A 249 -1.87 1.78 4.26
C PHE A 249 -3.28 1.25 4.48
N VAL A 250 -4.18 1.46 3.52
CA VAL A 250 -5.54 0.90 3.58
C VAL A 250 -5.48 -0.62 3.75
N LYS A 251 -4.62 -1.28 2.98
CA LYS A 251 -4.45 -2.74 2.99
C LYS A 251 -3.89 -3.25 4.31
N GLY A 252 -2.88 -2.57 4.85
CA GLY A 252 -2.26 -2.90 6.13
C GLY A 252 -3.21 -2.68 7.30
N ILE A 253 -4.02 -1.61 7.28
CA ILE A 253 -5.06 -1.36 8.29
C ILE A 253 -6.16 -2.43 8.21
N GLU A 254 -6.58 -2.82 6.99
CA GLU A 254 -7.52 -3.92 6.81
C GLU A 254 -6.99 -5.23 7.42
N LEU A 255 -5.76 -5.63 7.10
CA LEU A 255 -5.13 -6.82 7.67
C LEU A 255 -4.93 -6.71 9.18
N MET A 256 -4.56 -5.53 9.69
CA MET A 256 -4.43 -5.26 11.13
C MET A 256 -5.76 -5.47 11.85
N ILE A 257 -6.85 -4.91 11.30
CA ILE A 257 -8.20 -5.09 11.85
C ILE A 257 -8.53 -6.58 11.91
N LEU A 258 -8.37 -7.32 10.80
CA LEU A 258 -8.61 -8.77 10.73
C LEU A 258 -7.84 -9.55 11.79
N LEU A 259 -6.55 -9.23 12.00
CA LEU A 259 -5.72 -9.87 13.01
C LEU A 259 -6.17 -9.55 14.44
N VAL A 260 -6.56 -8.30 14.72
CA VAL A 260 -7.09 -7.89 16.03
C VAL A 260 -8.38 -8.62 16.35
N ILE A 261 -9.29 -8.75 15.39
CA ILE A 261 -10.54 -9.50 15.60
C ILE A 261 -10.21 -10.98 15.79
N TYR A 262 -9.32 -11.52 14.97
CA TYR A 262 -8.89 -12.91 15.11
C TYR A 262 -8.34 -13.18 16.51
N GLU A 263 -7.53 -12.28 17.07
CA GLU A 263 -7.06 -12.38 18.45
C GLU A 263 -8.21 -12.39 19.47
N ILE A 264 -9.11 -11.40 19.38
CA ILE A 264 -10.22 -11.22 20.33
C ILE A 264 -11.11 -12.48 20.39
N PHE A 265 -11.41 -13.10 19.25
CA PHE A 265 -12.32 -14.24 19.17
C PHE A 265 -11.62 -15.62 19.18
N SER A 266 -10.29 -15.69 18.97
CA SER A 266 -9.55 -16.96 18.98
C SER A 266 -9.14 -17.44 20.38
N HIS A 267 -9.27 -16.61 21.42
CA HIS A 267 -8.73 -16.85 22.76
C HIS A 267 -9.13 -18.18 23.41
N SER A 268 -10.21 -18.83 22.96
CA SER A 268 -10.75 -20.02 23.61
C SER A 268 -10.18 -21.37 23.11
N TYR A 269 -9.46 -21.43 21.97
CA TYR A 269 -9.30 -22.72 21.26
C TYR A 269 -7.89 -23.15 20.81
N LYS A 270 -6.82 -22.37 21.04
CA LYS A 270 -5.45 -22.74 20.59
C LYS A 270 -4.36 -22.53 21.63
N SER A 271 -3.31 -23.35 21.53
CA SER A 271 -2.01 -23.10 22.18
C SER A 271 -1.43 -21.76 21.69
N ALA A 272 -0.99 -20.91 22.61
CA ALA A 272 -0.39 -19.60 22.32
C ALA A 272 0.74 -19.69 21.29
N VAL A 273 1.52 -20.78 21.30
CA VAL A 273 2.62 -21.01 20.36
C VAL A 273 2.11 -21.21 18.93
N ALA A 274 1.04 -21.97 18.75
CA ALA A 274 0.46 -22.22 17.43
C ALA A 274 -0.14 -20.94 16.83
N TYR A 275 -0.76 -20.11 17.66
CA TYR A 275 -1.26 -18.80 17.25
C TYR A 275 -0.11 -17.91 16.74
N VAL A 276 0.93 -17.72 17.56
CA VAL A 276 2.06 -16.85 17.23
C VAL A 276 2.75 -17.30 15.95
N LEU A 277 2.99 -18.60 15.77
CA LEU A 277 3.65 -19.13 14.57
C LEU A 277 2.83 -18.86 13.29
N ILE A 278 1.50 -18.85 13.38
CA ILE A 278 0.63 -18.59 12.23
C ILE A 278 0.56 -17.09 11.92
N THR A 279 0.46 -16.24 12.95
CA THR A 279 0.14 -14.81 12.76
C THR A 279 1.36 -13.90 12.68
N VAL A 280 2.53 -14.33 13.14
CA VAL A 280 3.74 -13.48 13.21
C VAL A 280 4.16 -12.93 11.84
N SER A 281 4.07 -13.74 10.78
CA SER A 281 4.39 -13.33 9.41
C SER A 281 3.42 -12.27 8.90
N MET A 282 2.14 -12.37 9.27
CA MET A 282 1.09 -11.42 8.91
C MET A 282 1.23 -10.11 9.68
N TRP A 283 1.51 -10.17 10.99
CA TRP A 283 1.84 -8.99 11.78
C TRP A 283 3.09 -8.28 11.28
N PHE A 284 4.12 -9.04 10.88
CA PHE A 284 5.33 -8.50 10.26
C PHE A 284 5.02 -7.76 8.94
N MET A 285 4.17 -8.36 8.10
CA MET A 285 3.70 -7.75 6.86
C MET A 285 2.90 -6.46 7.11
N VAL A 286 1.99 -6.46 8.10
CA VAL A 286 1.23 -5.27 8.52
C VAL A 286 2.16 -4.17 9.00
N GLY A 287 3.06 -4.46 9.94
CA GLY A 287 4.00 -3.47 10.47
C GLY A 287 4.88 -2.89 9.36
N THR A 288 5.34 -3.73 8.45
CA THR A 288 6.12 -3.32 7.28
C THR A 288 5.33 -2.38 6.36
N TRP A 289 4.10 -2.73 5.99
CA TRP A 289 3.27 -1.93 5.08
C TRP A 289 2.86 -0.58 5.67
N LEU A 290 2.66 -0.50 6.99
CA LEU A 290 2.30 0.75 7.67
C LEU A 290 3.51 1.65 7.93
N PHE A 291 4.67 1.10 8.28
CA PHE A 291 5.76 1.89 8.85
C PHE A 291 7.06 1.94 8.04
N ALA A 292 7.26 1.08 7.03
CA ALA A 292 8.45 1.15 6.17
C ALA A 292 8.68 2.53 5.53
N PRO A 293 7.64 3.27 5.06
CA PRO A 293 7.82 4.61 4.51
C PRO A 293 8.45 5.61 5.46
N PHE A 294 8.27 5.44 6.78
CA PHE A 294 8.85 6.32 7.79
C PHE A 294 10.21 5.80 8.26
N LEU A 295 10.35 4.48 8.35
CA LEU A 295 11.59 3.81 8.76
C LEU A 295 12.73 4.01 7.77
N PHE A 296 12.46 3.99 6.46
CA PHE A 296 13.47 4.28 5.42
C PHE A 296 13.51 5.75 5.00
N ASN A 297 12.84 6.65 5.74
CA ASN A 297 12.86 8.08 5.48
C ASN A 297 13.96 8.77 6.28
N PRO A 298 14.91 9.48 5.63
CA PRO A 298 15.90 10.28 6.33
C PRO A 298 15.23 11.28 7.28
N SER A 299 15.74 11.40 8.51
CA SER A 299 15.12 12.21 9.58
C SER A 299 13.65 11.85 9.87
N GLY A 300 13.22 10.61 9.59
CA GLY A 300 11.83 10.16 9.73
C GLY A 300 11.29 10.19 11.15
N PHE A 301 12.17 10.18 12.16
CA PHE A 301 11.81 10.27 13.59
C PHE A 301 12.40 11.52 14.26
N GLU A 302 12.67 12.58 13.51
CA GLU A 302 13.14 13.85 14.08
C GLU A 302 11.94 14.72 14.50
N TRP A 303 11.81 15.04 15.79
CA TRP A 303 10.64 15.73 16.34
C TRP A 303 10.25 17.01 15.58
N GLN A 304 11.22 17.87 15.25
CA GLN A 304 10.94 19.10 14.51
C GLN A 304 10.34 18.84 13.12
N LYS A 305 10.80 17.79 12.43
CA LYS A 305 10.27 17.40 11.11
C LYS A 305 8.86 16.86 11.22
N ILE A 306 8.58 16.07 12.25
CA ILE A 306 7.24 15.55 12.52
C ILE A 306 6.24 16.67 12.80
N VAL A 307 6.63 17.70 13.56
CA VAL A 307 5.77 18.87 13.79
C VAL A 307 5.50 19.61 12.48
N ASP A 308 6.52 19.85 11.67
CA ASP A 308 6.37 20.48 10.34
C ASP A 308 5.42 19.64 9.45
N ASP A 309 5.60 18.32 9.43
CA ASP A 309 4.78 17.37 8.68
C ASP A 309 3.31 17.35 9.12
N TRP A 310 3.06 17.46 10.43
CA TRP A 310 1.70 17.58 10.97
C TRP A 310 1.00 18.82 10.43
N THR A 311 1.70 19.96 10.41
CA THR A 311 1.13 21.21 9.90
C THR A 311 0.87 21.14 8.39
N ASP A 312 1.78 20.55 7.62
CA ASP A 312 1.67 20.38 6.17
C ASP A 312 0.51 19.44 5.81
N TRP A 313 0.43 18.28 6.47
CA TRP A 313 -0.65 17.31 6.27
C TRP A 313 -2.01 17.88 6.67
N ASN A 314 -2.10 18.57 7.82
CA ASN A 314 -3.35 19.23 8.23
C ASN A 314 -3.79 20.32 7.25
N LYS A 315 -2.85 21.06 6.66
CA LYS A 315 -3.17 22.04 5.64
C LYS A 315 -3.68 21.35 4.37
N TRP A 316 -3.02 20.28 3.93
CA TRP A 316 -3.39 19.51 2.74
C TRP A 316 -4.76 18.84 2.87
N ILE A 317 -5.01 18.15 4.00
CA ILE A 317 -6.30 17.50 4.28
C ILE A 317 -7.41 18.53 4.46
N SER A 318 -7.08 19.76 4.89
CA SER A 318 -8.03 20.85 5.11
C SER A 318 -8.46 21.55 3.81
N ASN A 319 -7.54 21.67 2.85
CA ASN A 319 -7.70 22.50 1.67
C ASN A 319 -8.73 21.94 0.67
N ARG A 320 -9.67 22.80 0.23
CA ARG A 320 -10.64 22.43 -0.81
C ARG A 320 -9.96 22.37 -2.16
N GLY A 321 -10.41 21.43 -2.99
CA GLY A 321 -9.93 21.29 -4.35
C GLY A 321 -10.56 22.31 -5.29
N GLY A 322 -10.21 22.22 -6.56
CA GLY A 322 -10.75 23.07 -7.62
C GLY A 322 -10.13 22.71 -8.97
N ILE A 323 -10.69 23.23 -10.05
CA ILE A 323 -10.14 23.05 -11.39
C ILE A 323 -8.72 23.65 -11.40
N GLY A 324 -7.72 22.84 -11.77
CA GLY A 324 -6.32 23.26 -11.83
C GLY A 324 -5.57 23.29 -10.49
N VAL A 325 -6.18 22.88 -9.37
CA VAL A 325 -5.46 22.74 -8.10
C VAL A 325 -4.65 21.44 -8.12
N PRO A 326 -3.32 21.49 -7.89
CA PRO A 326 -2.51 20.29 -7.95
C PRO A 326 -2.77 19.36 -6.74
N PRO A 327 -2.65 18.02 -6.92
CA PRO A 327 -2.84 17.00 -5.88
C PRO A 327 -2.01 17.22 -4.62
N GLU A 328 -0.82 17.83 -4.76
CA GLU A 328 0.10 18.19 -3.68
C GLU A 328 -0.47 19.22 -2.72
N LYS A 329 -1.39 20.06 -3.20
CA LYS A 329 -1.91 21.19 -2.42
C LYS A 329 -3.28 20.93 -1.83
N SER A 330 -4.01 19.91 -2.29
CA SER A 330 -5.36 19.62 -1.81
C SER A 330 -5.69 18.14 -1.84
N TRP A 331 -6.17 17.65 -0.70
CA TRP A 331 -6.70 16.29 -0.57
C TRP A 331 -7.80 15.98 -1.56
N GLU A 332 -8.71 16.92 -1.83
CA GLU A 332 -9.84 16.69 -2.72
C GLU A 332 -9.38 16.46 -4.17
N SER A 333 -8.34 17.17 -4.61
CA SER A 333 -7.79 17.01 -5.96
C SER A 333 -7.05 15.68 -6.09
N TRP A 334 -6.24 15.31 -5.07
CA TRP A 334 -5.60 14.00 -4.99
C TRP A 334 -6.61 12.85 -4.94
N TRP A 335 -7.69 12.99 -4.17
CA TRP A 335 -8.69 11.94 -3.98
C TRP A 335 -9.50 11.68 -5.26
N GLU A 336 -9.81 12.74 -6.03
CA GLU A 336 -10.43 12.58 -7.35
C GLU A 336 -9.45 11.91 -8.34
N GLU A 337 -8.18 12.34 -8.37
CA GLU A 337 -7.15 11.75 -9.26
C GLU A 337 -6.90 10.26 -8.97
N GLU A 338 -6.82 9.88 -7.69
CA GLU A 338 -6.54 8.50 -7.30
C GLU A 338 -7.63 7.53 -7.83
N GLN A 339 -8.86 8.02 -8.02
CA GLN A 339 -10.01 7.26 -8.53
C GLN A 339 -10.21 7.37 -10.04
N ASP A 340 -9.39 8.12 -10.77
CA ASP A 340 -9.63 8.36 -12.20
C ASP A 340 -9.65 7.08 -13.04
N HIS A 341 -8.88 6.07 -12.64
CA HIS A 341 -8.88 4.75 -13.28
C HIS A 341 -10.27 4.07 -13.32
N LEU A 342 -11.13 4.33 -12.33
CA LEU A 342 -12.48 3.75 -12.29
C LEU A 342 -13.39 4.32 -13.38
N GLN A 343 -13.12 5.54 -13.86
CA GLN A 343 -13.92 6.18 -14.93
C GLN A 343 -13.75 5.44 -16.27
N TYR A 344 -12.58 4.84 -16.48
CA TYR A 344 -12.23 4.12 -17.70
C TYR A 344 -12.38 2.60 -17.55
N SER A 345 -12.84 2.12 -16.40
CA SER A 345 -12.98 0.70 -16.16
C SER A 345 -14.23 0.15 -16.85
N GLY A 346 -14.09 -1.02 -17.49
CA GLY A 346 -15.22 -1.74 -18.07
C GLY A 346 -16.17 -2.29 -17.01
N ILE A 347 -17.36 -2.70 -17.43
CA ILE A 347 -18.42 -3.24 -16.55
C ILE A 347 -17.90 -4.40 -15.69
N ARG A 348 -17.07 -5.29 -16.26
CA ARG A 348 -16.46 -6.41 -15.52
C ARG A 348 -15.59 -5.93 -14.36
N GLY A 349 -14.77 -4.90 -14.57
CA GLY A 349 -13.92 -4.33 -13.51
C GLY A 349 -14.76 -3.72 -12.38
N ILE A 350 -15.83 -3.00 -12.73
CA ILE A 350 -16.77 -2.43 -11.75
C ILE A 350 -17.47 -3.53 -10.95
N ILE A 351 -17.92 -4.62 -11.59
CA ILE A 351 -18.53 -5.77 -10.91
C ILE A 351 -17.54 -6.41 -9.93
N VAL A 352 -16.28 -6.60 -10.35
CA VAL A 352 -15.24 -7.17 -9.47
C VAL A 352 -14.98 -6.26 -8.27
N GLU A 353 -14.91 -4.94 -8.44
CA GLU A 353 -14.77 -3.99 -7.32
C GLU A 353 -15.92 -4.09 -6.31
N ILE A 354 -17.16 -4.23 -6.80
CA ILE A 354 -18.33 -4.43 -5.95
C ILE A 354 -18.22 -5.76 -5.20
N ILE A 355 -17.94 -6.86 -5.90
CA ILE A 355 -17.79 -8.19 -5.29
C ILE A 355 -16.69 -8.19 -4.23
N LEU A 356 -15.53 -7.59 -4.52
CA LEU A 356 -14.46 -7.46 -3.56
C LEU A 356 -14.92 -6.64 -2.35
N SER A 357 -15.68 -5.55 -2.55
CA SER A 357 -16.21 -4.72 -1.46
C SER A 357 -17.23 -5.45 -0.58
N LEU A 358 -17.94 -6.46 -1.11
CA LEU A 358 -18.92 -7.23 -0.33
C LEU A 358 -18.31 -7.94 0.88
N ARG A 359 -17.01 -8.25 0.86
CA ARG A 359 -16.30 -8.90 1.98
C ARG A 359 -16.42 -8.13 3.30
N PHE A 360 -16.50 -6.80 3.25
CA PHE A 360 -16.62 -5.96 4.44
C PHE A 360 -17.98 -6.12 5.14
N PHE A 361 -19.02 -6.48 4.40
CA PHE A 361 -20.38 -6.70 4.93
C PHE A 361 -20.53 -8.10 5.53
N ILE A 362 -19.89 -9.11 4.93
CA ILE A 362 -19.85 -10.48 5.48
C ILE A 362 -19.26 -10.47 6.89
N TYR A 363 -18.16 -9.73 7.05
CA TYR A 363 -17.51 -9.54 8.32
C TYR A 363 -18.42 -8.86 9.37
N GLN A 364 -19.13 -7.79 8.99
CA GLN A 364 -20.05 -7.12 9.90
C GLN A 364 -21.18 -8.04 10.37
N TYR A 365 -21.73 -8.83 9.45
CA TYR A 365 -22.78 -9.81 9.75
C TYR A 365 -22.31 -10.84 10.79
N GLY A 366 -21.07 -11.32 10.67
CA GLY A 366 -20.49 -12.27 11.62
C GLY A 366 -20.22 -11.69 13.01
N LEU A 367 -20.10 -10.37 13.15
CA LEU A 367 -19.83 -9.72 14.44
C LEU A 367 -21.06 -9.16 15.16
N VAL A 368 -22.02 -8.61 14.41
CA VAL A 368 -23.17 -7.91 14.99
C VAL A 368 -24.46 -8.37 14.33
N TYR A 369 -25.23 -9.18 15.05
CA TYR A 369 -26.52 -9.72 14.60
C TYR A 369 -27.67 -8.72 14.83
N GLY A 370 -28.46 -8.42 13.79
CA GLY A 370 -29.72 -7.67 13.89
C GLY A 370 -29.58 -6.18 14.27
N ILE A 371 -30.44 -5.30 13.71
CA ILE A 371 -30.51 -3.84 13.96
C ILE A 371 -29.29 -3.01 13.51
N SER A 372 -28.12 -3.61 13.27
CA SER A 372 -26.88 -2.91 12.85
C SER A 372 -27.01 -2.05 11.58
N TRP A 373 -27.88 -2.45 10.65
CA TRP A 373 -28.18 -1.66 9.45
C TRP A 373 -28.89 -0.34 9.75
N LEU A 374 -29.75 -0.30 10.79
CA LEU A 374 -30.39 0.96 11.22
C LEU A 374 -29.36 1.96 11.73
N VAL A 375 -28.30 1.50 12.41
CA VAL A 375 -27.18 2.33 12.85
C VAL A 375 -26.43 2.92 11.66
N ILE A 376 -26.16 2.12 10.63
CA ILE A 376 -25.51 2.58 9.39
C ILE A 376 -26.37 3.62 8.68
N PHE A 377 -27.66 3.35 8.49
CA PHE A 377 -28.58 4.32 7.87
C PHE A 377 -28.67 5.61 8.69
N GLY A 378 -28.68 5.52 10.02
CA GLY A 378 -28.61 6.66 10.93
C GLY A 378 -27.34 7.50 10.73
N ILE A 379 -26.16 6.87 10.72
CA ILE A 379 -24.87 7.54 10.48
C ILE A 379 -24.86 8.22 9.09
N LEU A 380 -25.30 7.52 8.05
CA LEU A 380 -25.39 8.07 6.70
C LEU A 380 -26.35 9.25 6.62
N PHE A 381 -27.49 9.20 7.34
CA PHE A 381 -28.44 10.29 7.44
C PHE A 381 -27.83 11.51 8.15
N VAL A 382 -27.20 11.32 9.30
CA VAL A 382 -26.49 12.38 10.05
C VAL A 382 -25.40 13.01 9.20
N MET A 383 -24.62 12.22 8.46
CA MET A 383 -23.62 12.80 7.56
C MET A 383 -24.23 13.60 6.42
N LYS A 384 -25.37 13.16 5.87
CA LYS A 384 -26.09 13.90 4.83
C LYS A 384 -26.59 15.24 5.38
N THR A 385 -27.18 15.25 6.57
CA THR A 385 -27.64 16.50 7.20
C THR A 385 -26.48 17.45 7.49
N VAL A 386 -25.35 16.94 7.99
CA VAL A 386 -24.13 17.74 8.22
C VAL A 386 -23.54 18.28 6.91
N SER A 387 -23.51 17.48 5.84
CA SER A 387 -22.97 17.90 4.54
C SER A 387 -23.81 19.00 3.89
N ILE A 388 -25.13 18.85 3.91
CA ILE A 388 -26.08 19.88 3.46
C ILE A 388 -25.96 21.13 4.34
N GLY A 389 -25.90 20.93 5.66
CA GLY A 389 -25.74 22.00 6.63
C GLY A 389 -24.46 22.82 6.40
N ARG A 390 -23.35 22.13 6.10
CA ARG A 390 -22.07 22.76 5.77
C ARG A 390 -22.13 23.56 4.47
N ARG A 391 -22.90 23.13 3.46
CA ARG A 391 -23.06 23.88 2.20
C ARG A 391 -23.96 25.11 2.35
N LYS A 392 -25.08 24.99 3.08
CA LYS A 392 -26.06 26.08 3.24
C LYS A 392 -25.69 27.10 4.33
N PHE A 393 -25.19 26.64 5.48
CA PHE A 393 -25.05 27.49 6.68
C PHE A 393 -23.61 27.87 7.03
N SER A 394 -22.59 27.18 6.49
CA SER A 394 -21.19 27.47 6.85
C SER A 394 -20.71 28.86 6.44
N ALA A 395 -21.27 29.45 5.38
CA ALA A 395 -20.85 30.76 4.89
C ALA A 395 -21.56 31.91 5.63
N ASN A 396 -22.86 31.75 5.92
CA ASN A 396 -23.68 32.85 6.43
C ASN A 396 -23.99 32.75 7.95
N PHE A 397 -23.93 31.55 8.56
CA PHE A 397 -24.34 31.32 9.94
C PHE A 397 -23.38 30.36 10.68
N GLN A 398 -22.15 30.82 10.93
CA GLN A 398 -21.12 29.99 11.58
C GLN A 398 -21.51 29.53 12.99
N LEU A 399 -22.18 30.36 13.79
CA LEU A 399 -22.60 30.03 15.16
C LEU A 399 -23.65 28.91 15.17
N VAL A 400 -24.68 29.03 14.34
CA VAL A 400 -25.74 28.01 14.17
C VAL A 400 -25.14 26.68 13.72
N PHE A 401 -24.17 26.71 12.80
CA PHE A 401 -23.50 25.49 12.36
C PHE A 401 -22.64 24.84 13.47
N ARG A 402 -21.99 25.63 14.35
CA ARG A 402 -21.29 25.09 15.52
C ARG A 402 -22.26 24.50 16.54
N LEU A 403 -23.40 25.15 16.78
CA LEU A 403 -24.46 24.63 17.65
C LEU A 403 -25.05 23.32 17.12
N ILE A 404 -25.32 23.22 15.81
CA ILE A 404 -25.77 21.96 15.17
C ILE A 404 -24.74 20.85 15.37
N LYS A 405 -23.44 21.12 15.20
CA LYS A 405 -22.38 20.14 15.49
C LYS A 405 -22.36 19.73 16.95
N GLY A 406 -22.50 20.70 17.87
CA GLY A 406 -22.59 20.45 19.30
C GLY A 406 -23.78 19.56 19.65
N MET A 407 -24.97 19.86 19.11
CA MET A 407 -26.16 19.04 19.32
C MET A 407 -25.97 17.62 18.79
N ILE A 408 -25.46 17.45 17.56
CA ILE A 408 -25.18 16.12 17.00
C ILE A 408 -24.21 15.34 17.89
N PHE A 409 -23.17 16.00 18.42
CA PHE A 409 -22.23 15.39 19.35
C PHE A 409 -22.91 14.96 20.65
N VAL A 410 -23.73 15.83 21.26
CA VAL A 410 -24.47 15.51 22.48
C VAL A 410 -25.46 14.38 22.24
N THR A 411 -26.18 14.36 21.11
CA THR A 411 -27.09 13.26 20.76
C THR A 411 -26.33 11.95 20.56
N PHE A 412 -25.15 11.99 19.92
CA PHE A 412 -24.30 10.82 19.77
C PHE A 412 -23.80 10.29 21.12
N VAL A 413 -23.34 11.17 22.01
CA VAL A 413 -22.92 10.81 23.37
C VAL A 413 -24.09 10.25 24.18
N ALA A 414 -25.28 10.85 24.07
CA ALA A 414 -26.48 10.36 24.74
C ALA A 414 -26.87 8.96 24.24
N ILE A 415 -26.85 8.71 22.93
CA ILE A 415 -27.10 7.39 22.35
C ILE A 415 -26.05 6.38 22.83
N LEU A 416 -24.77 6.76 22.88
CA LEU A 416 -23.70 5.90 23.38
C LEU A 416 -23.91 5.56 24.87
N VAL A 417 -24.27 6.53 25.70
CA VAL A 417 -24.56 6.32 27.13
C VAL A 417 -25.77 5.41 27.31
N ILE A 418 -26.83 5.59 26.51
CA ILE A 418 -28.01 4.72 26.53
C ILE A 418 -27.64 3.29 26.09
N LEU A 419 -26.82 3.15 25.05
CA LEU A 419 -26.29 1.86 24.57
C LEU A 419 -25.34 1.19 25.55
N ILE A 420 -24.71 1.92 26.47
CA ILE A 420 -23.90 1.34 27.54
C ILE A 420 -24.79 0.96 28.73
N ALA A 421 -25.73 1.84 29.10
CA ALA A 421 -26.53 1.72 30.30
C ALA A 421 -27.67 0.71 30.21
N LEU A 422 -28.34 0.59 29.06
CA LEU A 422 -29.48 -0.34 28.89
C LEU A 422 -29.05 -1.80 28.67
N PRO A 423 -28.07 -2.12 27.79
CA PRO A 423 -27.65 -3.49 27.49
C PRO A 423 -26.49 -3.98 28.36
N HIS A 424 -25.97 -3.17 29.29
CA HIS A 424 -24.73 -3.43 30.04
C HIS A 424 -23.54 -3.76 29.13
N MET A 425 -23.35 -3.02 28.03
CA MET A 425 -22.26 -3.28 27.08
C MET A 425 -20.89 -3.14 27.76
N THR A 426 -20.03 -4.14 27.54
CA THR A 426 -18.64 -4.09 28.00
C THR A 426 -17.79 -3.23 27.09
N LEU A 427 -16.59 -2.82 27.56
CA LEU A 427 -15.62 -2.11 26.72
C LEU A 427 -15.23 -2.93 25.46
N GLN A 428 -15.19 -4.25 25.59
CA GLN A 428 -14.91 -5.16 24.47
C GLN A 428 -16.01 -5.07 23.41
N ASP A 429 -17.29 -5.00 23.80
CA ASP A 429 -18.42 -4.89 22.86
C ASP A 429 -18.39 -3.57 22.08
N ILE A 430 -17.98 -2.48 22.72
CA ILE A 430 -17.79 -1.18 22.06
C ILE A 430 -16.69 -1.26 21.00
N VAL A 431 -15.55 -1.88 21.36
CA VAL A 431 -14.44 -2.09 20.42
C VAL A 431 -14.87 -2.96 19.24
N VAL A 432 -15.57 -4.07 19.49
CA VAL A 432 -16.10 -4.95 18.45
C VAL A 432 -17.06 -4.21 17.52
N CYS A 433 -17.92 -3.34 18.07
CA CYS A 433 -18.82 -2.50 17.27
C CYS A 433 -18.05 -1.53 16.37
N ILE A 434 -17.04 -0.82 16.89
CA ILE A 434 -16.18 0.06 16.08
C ILE A 434 -15.49 -0.73 14.97
N LEU A 435 -14.92 -1.89 15.33
CA LEU A 435 -14.25 -2.77 14.40
C LEU A 435 -15.22 -3.34 13.37
N ALA A 436 -16.51 -3.52 13.65
CA ALA A 436 -17.53 -3.98 12.71
C ALA A 436 -17.97 -2.86 11.74
N PHE A 437 -18.26 -1.67 12.25
CA PHE A 437 -18.80 -0.58 11.44
C PHE A 437 -17.74 0.13 10.59
N MET A 438 -16.48 0.23 11.05
CA MET A 438 -15.44 0.93 10.32
C MET A 438 -15.14 0.29 8.95
N PRO A 439 -14.92 -1.04 8.81
CA PRO A 439 -14.74 -1.67 7.51
C PRO A 439 -16.01 -1.63 6.66
N THR A 440 -17.20 -1.71 7.28
CA THR A 440 -18.46 -1.62 6.54
C THR A 440 -18.63 -0.27 5.85
N GLY A 441 -18.42 0.84 6.56
CA GLY A 441 -18.50 2.16 5.95
C GLY A 441 -17.44 2.37 4.87
N TRP A 442 -16.30 1.68 4.96
CA TRP A 442 -15.29 1.64 3.90
C TRP A 442 -15.77 0.86 2.68
N GLY A 443 -16.42 -0.29 2.87
CA GLY A 443 -17.07 -1.05 1.79
C GLY A 443 -18.15 -0.24 1.07
N ILE A 444 -18.98 0.49 1.81
CA ILE A 444 -19.97 1.43 1.22
C ILE A 444 -19.26 2.51 0.41
N LEU A 445 -18.13 3.04 0.92
CA LEU A 445 -17.35 4.04 0.21
C LEU A 445 -16.77 3.49 -1.09
N GLN A 446 -16.22 2.27 -1.09
CA GLN A 446 -15.69 1.63 -2.30
C GLN A 446 -16.77 1.39 -3.35
N ILE A 447 -17.93 0.86 -2.95
CA ILE A 447 -19.08 0.68 -3.86
C ILE A 447 -19.53 2.04 -4.42
N ALA A 448 -19.59 3.08 -3.60
CA ALA A 448 -19.96 4.42 -4.05
C ALA A 448 -18.94 5.02 -5.03
N GLN A 449 -17.65 4.72 -4.87
CA GLN A 449 -16.59 5.12 -5.81
C GLN A 449 -16.70 4.36 -7.14
N ALA A 450 -16.94 3.05 -7.11
CA ALA A 450 -17.15 2.24 -8.30
C ALA A 450 -18.40 2.69 -9.09
N LEU A 451 -19.46 3.10 -8.40
CA LEU A 451 -20.72 3.60 -8.98
C LEU A 451 -20.80 5.12 -9.09
N LYS A 452 -19.65 5.81 -9.16
CA LYS A 452 -19.55 7.29 -9.17
C LYS A 452 -20.53 8.01 -10.10
N PRO A 453 -20.76 7.58 -11.37
CA PRO A 453 -21.72 8.25 -12.25
C PRO A 453 -23.16 8.24 -11.71
N ILE A 454 -23.59 7.11 -11.12
CA ILE A 454 -24.95 6.92 -10.58
C ILE A 454 -25.10 7.75 -9.30
N VAL A 455 -24.12 7.67 -8.41
CA VAL A 455 -24.10 8.37 -7.12
C VAL A 455 -24.07 9.89 -7.31
N ARG A 456 -23.37 10.39 -8.35
CA ARG A 456 -23.38 11.81 -8.74
C ARG A 456 -24.76 12.25 -9.22
N ARG A 457 -25.42 11.47 -10.09
CA ARG A 457 -26.80 11.78 -10.55
C ARG A 457 -27.80 11.80 -9.39
N ALA A 458 -27.64 10.90 -8.41
CA ALA A 458 -28.47 10.85 -7.22
C ALA A 458 -28.17 11.96 -6.19
N GLY A 459 -27.17 12.81 -6.41
CA GLY A 459 -26.85 13.95 -5.54
C GLY A 459 -26.09 13.61 -4.25
N PHE A 460 -25.65 12.35 -4.06
CA PHE A 460 -24.98 11.90 -2.82
C PHE A 460 -23.46 12.08 -2.83
N TRP A 461 -22.83 12.47 -3.95
CA TRP A 461 -21.36 12.58 -4.06
C TRP A 461 -20.73 13.52 -3.03
N GLY A 462 -21.43 14.59 -2.61
CA GLY A 462 -20.96 15.48 -1.54
C GLY A 462 -20.83 14.77 -0.18
N SER A 463 -21.76 13.88 0.13
CA SER A 463 -21.73 13.05 1.35
C SER A 463 -20.62 12.02 1.28
N VAL A 464 -20.47 11.33 0.14
CA VAL A 464 -19.40 10.36 -0.12
C VAL A 464 -18.02 10.98 0.08
N LYS A 465 -17.81 12.18 -0.48
CA LYS A 465 -16.57 12.94 -0.30
C LYS A 465 -16.31 13.30 1.17
N THR A 466 -17.36 13.64 1.91
CA THR A 466 -17.23 13.98 3.33
C THR A 466 -16.86 12.74 4.17
N LEU A 467 -17.50 11.60 3.90
CA LEU A 467 -17.18 10.31 4.52
C LEU A 467 -15.75 9.88 4.21
N ALA A 468 -15.37 9.94 2.94
CA ALA A 468 -14.01 9.59 2.51
C ALA A 468 -12.97 10.40 3.26
N ARG A 469 -13.17 11.71 3.38
CA ARG A 469 -12.25 12.58 4.13
C ARG A 469 -12.15 12.19 5.59
N GLY A 470 -13.26 11.79 6.22
CA GLY A 470 -13.27 11.28 7.59
C GLY A 470 -12.37 10.06 7.75
N TYR A 471 -12.52 9.06 6.86
CA TYR A 471 -11.63 7.90 6.85
C TYR A 471 -10.17 8.27 6.67
N GLU A 472 -9.85 9.18 5.75
CA GLU A 472 -8.46 9.60 5.49
C GLU A 472 -7.85 10.33 6.69
N ILE A 473 -8.66 11.09 7.44
CA ILE A 473 -8.20 11.70 8.70
C ILE A 473 -7.91 10.63 9.75
N VAL A 474 -8.81 9.66 9.93
CA VAL A 474 -8.62 8.57 10.90
C VAL A 474 -7.39 7.73 10.55
N MET A 475 -7.23 7.33 9.29
CA MET A 475 -6.05 6.57 8.84
C MET A 475 -4.76 7.39 9.00
N GLY A 476 -4.78 8.67 8.65
CA GLY A 476 -3.65 9.56 8.86
C GLY A 476 -3.25 9.66 10.33
N LEU A 477 -4.22 9.82 11.24
CA LEU A 477 -3.99 9.84 12.69
C LEU A 477 -3.44 8.52 13.23
N LEU A 478 -3.98 7.39 12.78
CA LEU A 478 -3.51 6.05 13.18
C LEU A 478 -2.05 5.82 12.79
N LEU A 479 -1.61 6.35 11.65
CA LEU A 479 -0.22 6.27 11.21
C LEU A 479 0.69 7.31 11.88
N PHE A 480 0.20 8.54 12.01
CA PHE A 480 0.98 9.65 12.53
C PHE A 480 1.28 9.50 14.02
N THR A 481 0.32 9.00 14.81
CA THR A 481 0.46 8.92 16.27
C THR A 481 1.64 8.04 16.72
N PRO A 482 1.82 6.80 16.22
CA PRO A 482 2.98 5.98 16.55
C PRO A 482 4.30 6.61 16.10
N VAL A 483 4.33 7.23 14.91
CA VAL A 483 5.52 7.90 14.39
C VAL A 483 5.91 9.09 15.27
N ALA A 484 4.93 9.92 15.67
CA ALA A 484 5.15 11.04 16.55
C ALA A 484 5.60 10.61 17.95
N PHE A 485 5.00 9.54 18.49
CA PHE A 485 5.43 8.95 19.75
C PHE A 485 6.88 8.47 19.68
N LEU A 486 7.27 7.75 18.63
CA LEU A 486 8.66 7.31 18.44
C LEU A 486 9.64 8.48 18.25
N ALA A 487 9.21 9.54 17.57
CA ALA A 487 10.02 10.74 17.36
C ALA A 487 10.26 11.56 18.64
N TRP A 488 9.48 11.33 19.71
CA TRP A 488 9.72 11.92 21.02
C TRP A 488 11.03 11.42 21.63
N PHE A 489 11.48 10.21 21.26
CA PHE A 489 12.68 9.59 21.80
C PHE A 489 13.89 9.85 20.89
N PRO A 490 14.88 10.66 21.31
CA PRO A 490 16.01 11.05 20.45
C PRO A 490 16.84 9.87 19.94
N PHE A 491 16.97 8.81 20.75
CA PHE A 491 17.75 7.62 20.40
C PHE A 491 17.19 6.88 19.16
N VAL A 492 15.89 7.00 18.87
CA VAL A 492 15.26 6.33 17.72
C VAL A 492 15.79 6.91 16.41
N SER A 493 15.90 8.24 16.31
CA SER A 493 16.47 8.91 15.13
C SER A 493 17.96 8.57 14.95
N GLU A 494 18.72 8.48 16.03
CA GLU A 494 20.13 8.07 15.97
C GLU A 494 20.29 6.61 15.52
N PHE A 495 19.50 5.71 16.10
CA PHE A 495 19.51 4.29 15.77
C PHE A 495 19.16 4.07 14.29
N GLN A 496 18.07 4.71 13.82
CA GLN A 496 17.66 4.69 12.42
C GLN A 496 18.82 5.14 11.52
N THR A 497 19.49 6.24 11.87
CA THR A 497 20.52 6.83 11.02
C THR A 497 21.75 5.93 10.90
N ARG A 498 22.20 5.34 12.02
CA ARG A 498 23.38 4.46 12.05
C ARG A 498 23.13 3.10 11.40
N MET A 499 21.92 2.57 11.54
CA MET A 499 21.57 1.24 11.04
C MET A 499 21.30 1.24 9.53
N LEU A 500 20.58 2.25 9.02
CA LEU A 500 20.05 2.23 7.66
C LEU A 500 20.84 3.08 6.67
N PHE A 501 21.64 4.02 7.14
CA PHE A 501 22.35 4.93 6.24
C PHE A 501 23.86 4.91 6.42
N ASN A 502 24.58 4.98 5.29
CA ASN A 502 26.03 4.93 5.23
C ASN A 502 26.68 6.04 6.10
N GLN A 503 27.87 5.81 6.66
CA GLN A 503 28.60 6.81 7.46
C GLN A 503 28.89 8.11 6.68
N ALA A 504 29.14 8.03 5.36
CA ALA A 504 29.27 9.20 4.50
C ALA A 504 27.95 10.00 4.41
N PHE A 505 26.82 9.29 4.38
CA PHE A 505 25.47 9.87 4.41
C PHE A 505 25.13 10.46 5.78
N SER A 506 25.54 9.81 6.87
CA SER A 506 25.38 10.31 8.24
C SER A 506 26.11 11.64 8.47
N ARG A 507 27.34 11.78 7.95
CA ARG A 507 28.07 13.06 7.97
C ARG A 507 27.36 14.15 7.17
N GLY A 508 26.82 13.83 5.98
CA GLY A 508 26.03 14.76 5.16
C GLY A 508 24.72 15.21 5.84
N LEU A 509 24.01 14.30 6.52
CA LEU A 509 22.83 14.62 7.33
C LEU A 509 23.15 15.54 8.50
N GLN A 510 24.25 15.29 9.22
CA GLN A 510 24.71 16.17 10.30
C GLN A 510 25.03 17.58 9.80
N ILE A 511 25.74 17.69 8.67
CA ILE A 511 26.03 18.98 8.03
C ILE A 511 24.73 19.67 7.57
N SER A 512 23.77 18.93 7.00
CA SER A 512 22.46 19.48 6.62
C SER A 512 21.66 20.00 7.82
N ARG A 513 21.71 19.32 8.98
CA ARG A 513 21.07 19.79 10.21
C ARG A 513 21.70 21.10 10.70
N ILE A 514 23.04 21.19 10.66
CA ILE A 514 23.79 22.40 11.05
C ILE A 514 23.48 23.58 10.12
N LEU A 515 23.51 23.36 8.80
CA LEU A 515 23.20 24.40 7.80
C LEU A 515 21.72 24.81 7.82
N GLY A 516 20.82 23.87 8.11
CA GLY A 516 19.39 24.14 8.29
C GLY A 516 19.10 25.03 9.50
N GLY A 517 19.84 24.84 10.61
CA GLY A 517 19.81 25.70 11.80
C GLY A 517 20.24 27.14 11.48
N GLN A 518 21.37 27.32 10.79
CA GLN A 518 21.86 28.65 10.40
C GLN A 518 20.90 29.40 9.45
N ARG A 519 20.17 28.68 8.59
CA ARG A 519 19.15 29.29 7.70
C ARG A 519 17.93 29.77 8.48
N LYS A 520 17.51 29.06 9.53
CA LYS A 520 16.42 29.48 10.43
C LYS A 520 16.84 30.71 11.26
N GLU A 521 18.06 30.75 11.79
CA GLU A 521 18.58 31.93 12.52
C GLU A 521 18.71 33.18 11.63
N ARG A 522 19.13 33.02 10.36
CA ARG A 522 19.13 34.15 9.41
C ARG A 522 17.72 34.62 9.05
N ALA A 523 16.75 33.71 8.98
CA ALA A 523 15.36 34.06 8.69
C ALA A 523 14.65 34.72 9.88
N SER A 524 15.04 34.43 11.12
CA SER A 524 14.53 35.13 12.31
C SER A 524 15.15 36.51 12.48
N ARG A 525 16.44 36.69 12.17
CA ARG A 525 17.12 38.01 12.20
C ARG A 525 16.63 39.01 11.14
N ASN A 526 16.03 38.55 10.05
CA ASN A 526 15.45 39.43 9.02
C ASN A 526 13.96 39.77 9.27
N LYS A 527 13.41 39.35 10.41
CA LYS A 527 12.02 39.65 10.83
C LYS A 527 11.94 40.56 12.06
N GLU A 528 13.08 40.89 12.66
CA GLU A 528 13.28 42.08 13.50
C GLU A 528 13.83 43.19 12.61
#